data_AF-A0A954G7K1-F1
#
_entry.id   AF-A0A954G7K1-F1
#
_cell.length_a   1.000
_cell.length_b   1.000
_cell.length_c   1.000
_cell.angle_alpha   90.00
_cell.angle_beta   90.00
_cell.angle_gamma   90.00
#
_symmetry.space_group_name_H-M   'P 1'
#
loop_
_entity.id
_entity.type
_entity.pdbx_description
1 polymer ?
#
loop_
_entity_poly.entity_id
_entity_poly.type
_entity_poly.pdbx_seq_one_letter_code
_entity_poly.pdbx_strand_id
1 'polypeptide(L)'
;MQPDSLISYYLFAEDIAADGKPRRISSDMFFMEVRHFEEIFRQGQSAGGGSKGGKSGGNAEKAEKLAEQQKQIINATWKIIRREIKSTVSTAFKEDVGTLKQAQQALVTATLELAAKVKEQKSKAIIESITAKMQETVALLDSSQEAGNVEPLTNALSTEQASYQLLLKLRAREHRVSQNKNGGGSKGGGSSRSQNQLQQLELTNQKQRYETENQASMPQATQPDRESLQILNRLRELAQRQKDLNEQLKALADKQRFAKTDQEREEIERQLKRLRERQRELLRKADEVAQRMDQSKQPSSTKSRRELEQTRNHLQQSSESLKEGQISRALNSGTRAQQQLDQLKNDFRKKTANQFADTMRGLKQQAEQLDEKQKQIGAQLNQQQQQAQAQERKSLRRNQGQQELANQLQEQEDRLKNLM
;
A
#
# COMPACT_ATOMS: atom_id res chain seq x y z
N MET A 1 20.42 -6.22 14.18
CA MET A 1 19.14 -5.56 14.51
C MET A 1 18.16 -6.63 14.95
N GLN A 2 17.60 -6.54 16.15
CA GLN A 2 16.54 -7.45 16.58
C GLN A 2 15.20 -6.98 16.01
N PRO A 3 14.27 -7.88 15.64
CA PRO A 3 12.92 -7.50 15.27
C PRO A 3 12.20 -6.74 16.40
N ASP A 4 11.22 -5.92 16.04
CA ASP A 4 10.48 -5.03 16.94
C ASP A 4 11.38 -3.96 17.61
N SER A 5 12.42 -3.54 16.88
CA SER A 5 13.32 -2.45 17.28
C SER A 5 12.98 -1.15 16.55
N LEU A 6 13.17 -0.02 17.24
CA LEU A 6 13.08 1.32 16.67
C LEU A 6 14.48 1.84 16.37
N ILE A 7 14.66 2.36 15.16
CA ILE A 7 15.82 3.17 14.79
C ILE A 7 15.32 4.61 14.64
N SER A 8 15.84 5.52 15.46
CA SER A 8 15.68 6.96 15.27
C SER A 8 16.93 7.55 14.63
N TYR A 9 16.76 8.45 13.67
CA TYR A 9 17.88 9.14 13.02
C TYR A 9 17.53 10.59 12.74
N TYR A 10 18.56 11.44 12.71
CA TYR A 10 18.49 12.84 12.34
C TYR A 10 19.81 13.23 11.68
N LEU A 11 19.79 14.28 10.89
CA LEU A 11 20.96 14.88 10.27
C LEU A 11 21.38 16.10 11.08
N PHE A 12 22.68 16.40 11.11
CA PHE A 12 23.18 17.63 11.72
C PHE A 12 24.19 18.32 10.80
N ALA A 13 24.27 19.64 10.92
CA ALA A 13 25.29 20.47 10.30
C ALA A 13 25.99 21.27 11.39
N GLU A 14 27.29 21.47 11.25
CA GLU A 14 28.08 22.31 12.15
C GLU A 14 28.63 23.51 11.38
N ASP A 15 28.48 24.69 11.96
CA ASP A 15 29.06 25.93 11.48
C ASP A 15 29.73 26.72 12.61
N ILE A 16 30.44 27.79 12.27
CA ILE A 16 31.01 28.73 13.24
C ILE A 16 30.07 29.93 13.31
N ALA A 17 29.52 30.20 14.49
CA ALA A 17 28.65 31.34 14.71
C ALA A 17 29.44 32.67 14.66
N ALA A 18 28.73 33.80 14.58
CA ALA A 18 29.35 35.13 14.51
C ALA A 18 30.24 35.47 15.72
N ASP A 19 30.11 34.73 16.83
CA ASP A 19 30.92 34.82 18.03
C ASP A 19 32.17 33.92 18.02
N GLY A 20 32.43 33.22 16.90
CA GLY A 20 33.57 32.32 16.72
C GLY A 20 33.39 30.93 17.36
N LYS A 21 32.25 30.64 17.99
CA LYS A 21 32.00 29.33 18.62
C LYS A 21 31.38 28.33 17.62
N PRO A 22 31.72 27.04 17.72
CA PRO A 22 31.06 26.01 16.93
C PRO A 22 29.58 25.91 17.33
N ARG A 23 28.70 25.89 16.35
CA ARG A 23 27.26 25.74 16.51
C ARG A 23 26.80 24.55 15.68
N ARG A 24 26.03 23.65 16.31
CA ARG A 24 25.41 22.50 15.65
C ARG A 24 23.91 22.73 15.48
N ILE A 25 23.38 22.54 14.27
CA ILE A 25 21.95 22.57 13.97
C ILE A 25 21.52 21.18 13.51
N SER A 26 20.41 20.68 14.05
CA SER A 26 19.89 19.34 13.74
C SER A 26 18.57 19.39 12.95
N SER A 27 18.34 18.39 12.10
CA SER A 27 17.08 18.18 11.39
C SER A 27 15.99 17.64 12.32
N ASP A 28 14.77 17.52 11.79
CA ASP A 28 13.72 16.75 12.44
C ASP A 28 14.16 15.30 12.65
N MET A 29 13.57 14.63 13.64
CA MET A 29 13.87 13.23 13.93
C MET A 29 12.96 12.33 13.11
N PHE A 30 13.58 11.35 12.46
CA PHE A 30 12.92 10.34 11.65
C PHE A 30 12.99 8.99 12.34
N PHE A 31 12.03 8.11 12.05
CA PHE A 31 11.89 6.81 12.69
C PHE A 31 11.74 5.71 11.66
N MET A 32 12.48 4.64 11.86
CA MET A 32 12.36 3.38 11.13
C MET A 32 11.99 2.26 12.11
N GLU A 33 10.90 1.58 11.81
CA GLU A 33 10.42 0.41 12.56
C GLU A 33 10.94 -0.87 11.89
N VAL A 34 11.69 -1.68 12.63
CA VAL A 34 12.19 -2.98 12.15
C VAL A 34 11.16 -4.05 12.51
N ARG A 35 10.44 -4.59 11.51
CA ARG A 35 9.45 -5.65 11.70
C ARG A 35 10.04 -7.03 11.45
N HIS A 36 9.50 -8.07 12.11
CA HIS A 36 9.85 -9.47 11.84
C HIS A 36 9.58 -9.84 10.35
N PHE A 37 10.52 -10.54 9.71
CA PHE A 37 10.41 -10.94 8.29
C PHE A 37 9.81 -12.34 8.09
N GLU A 38 9.89 -13.24 9.09
CA GLU A 38 9.44 -14.62 8.95
C GLU A 38 8.20 -14.90 9.82
N GLU A 39 7.03 -14.93 9.18
CA GLU A 39 5.83 -15.54 9.74
C GLU A 39 5.56 -16.80 8.92
N ILE A 40 6.02 -17.96 9.42
CA ILE A 40 5.70 -19.26 8.82
C ILE A 40 4.20 -19.48 9.06
N PHE A 41 3.37 -19.13 8.08
CA PHE A 41 1.95 -19.46 8.08
C PHE A 41 1.79 -20.98 7.98
N ARG A 42 1.85 -21.69 9.10
CA ARG A 42 1.35 -23.06 9.16
C ARG A 42 -0.17 -22.99 9.20
N GLN A 43 -0.82 -23.50 8.16
CA GLN A 43 -2.25 -23.80 8.19
C GLN A 43 -2.51 -24.70 9.41
N GLY A 44 -3.08 -24.13 10.47
CA GLY A 44 -3.61 -24.90 11.59
C GLY A 44 -4.75 -25.75 11.06
N GLN A 45 -4.61 -27.06 11.20
CA GLN A 45 -5.62 -28.05 10.84
C GLN A 45 -6.91 -27.73 11.63
N SER A 46 -8.01 -27.57 10.89
CA SER A 46 -9.34 -27.24 11.42
C SER A 46 -9.79 -28.27 12.46
N ALA A 47 -9.92 -27.84 13.72
CA ALA A 47 -10.71 -28.54 14.74
C ALA A 47 -11.94 -27.68 15.07
N GLY A 48 -13.11 -28.29 14.91
CA GLY A 48 -14.41 -27.66 15.14
C GLY A 48 -14.69 -27.37 16.61
N GLY A 49 -15.65 -26.48 16.83
CA GLY A 49 -16.23 -26.21 18.16
C GLY A 49 -16.50 -24.73 18.36
N GLY A 50 -17.78 -24.36 18.30
CA GLY A 50 -18.22 -22.97 18.46
C GLY A 50 -17.93 -22.41 19.85
N SER A 51 -17.53 -21.14 19.90
CA SER A 51 -17.83 -20.28 21.05
C SER A 51 -17.73 -18.78 20.71
N LYS A 52 -18.47 -18.01 21.50
CA LYS A 52 -18.79 -16.58 21.37
C LYS A 52 -17.58 -15.69 21.05
N GLY A 53 -17.72 -14.89 20.00
CA GLY A 53 -16.74 -13.90 19.56
C GLY A 53 -16.49 -12.81 20.61
N GLY A 54 -15.30 -12.84 21.20
CA GLY A 54 -14.74 -11.73 21.96
C GLY A 54 -14.10 -10.70 21.03
N LYS A 55 -14.51 -9.43 21.13
CA LYS A 55 -13.87 -8.27 20.49
C LYS A 55 -12.41 -8.13 20.94
N SER A 56 -11.48 -8.85 20.31
CA SER A 56 -10.05 -8.80 20.66
C SER A 56 -9.19 -7.93 19.73
N GLY A 57 -9.76 -7.40 18.63
CA GLY A 57 -9.04 -6.50 17.71
C GLY A 57 -8.84 -5.07 18.24
N GLY A 58 -9.62 -4.63 19.24
CA GLY A 58 -9.58 -3.25 19.73
C GLY A 58 -8.35 -2.89 20.57
N ASN A 59 -7.62 -3.87 21.11
CA ASN A 59 -6.42 -3.60 21.92
C ASN A 59 -5.21 -3.25 21.05
N ALA A 60 -5.05 -3.93 19.91
CA ALA A 60 -3.99 -3.64 18.95
C ALA A 60 -4.14 -2.23 18.35
N GLU A 61 -5.35 -1.84 17.99
CA GLU A 61 -5.65 -0.48 17.50
C GLU A 61 -5.39 0.60 18.56
N LYS A 62 -5.72 0.33 19.83
CA LYS A 62 -5.42 1.26 20.92
C LYS A 62 -3.93 1.36 21.17
N ALA A 63 -3.19 0.25 21.17
CA ALA A 63 -1.74 0.26 21.29
C ALA A 63 -1.07 1.04 20.14
N GLU A 64 -1.62 0.97 18.92
CA GLU A 64 -1.16 1.78 17.79
C GLU A 64 -1.39 3.28 18.03
N LYS A 65 -2.58 3.69 18.50
CA LYS A 65 -2.85 5.10 18.84
C LYS A 65 -1.93 5.63 19.93
N LEU A 66 -1.67 4.84 20.97
CA LEU A 66 -0.73 5.22 22.04
C LEU A 66 0.70 5.36 21.49
N ALA A 67 1.12 4.48 20.59
CA ALA A 67 2.40 4.60 19.90
C ALA A 67 2.47 5.90 19.07
N GLU A 68 1.44 6.23 18.29
CA GLU A 68 1.39 7.47 17.53
C GLU A 68 1.47 8.72 18.42
N GLN A 69 0.79 8.72 19.56
CA GLN A 69 0.88 9.80 20.54
C GLN A 69 2.29 9.90 21.15
N GLN A 70 2.90 8.79 21.56
CA GLN A 70 4.28 8.80 22.06
C GLN A 70 5.26 9.35 21.02
N LYS A 71 5.07 9.02 19.73
CA LYS A 71 5.87 9.57 18.63
C LYS A 71 5.72 11.08 18.49
N GLN A 72 4.50 11.62 18.67
CA GLN A 72 4.26 13.06 18.65
C GLN A 72 4.99 13.75 19.81
N ILE A 73 4.96 13.15 21.01
CA ILE A 73 5.69 13.67 22.18
C ILE A 73 7.19 13.70 21.88
N ILE A 74 7.77 12.59 21.40
CA ILE A 74 9.19 12.52 21.04
C ILE A 74 9.58 13.64 20.05
N ASN A 75 8.77 13.85 19.02
CA ASN A 75 9.03 14.89 18.03
C ASN A 75 8.97 16.30 18.64
N ALA A 76 8.05 16.53 19.57
CA ALA A 76 7.93 17.80 20.25
C ALA A 76 9.07 18.04 21.25
N THR A 77 9.47 17.02 22.04
CA THR A 77 10.66 17.04 22.89
C THR A 77 11.91 17.37 22.07
N TRP A 78 12.09 16.70 20.93
CA TRP A 78 13.20 16.96 20.00
C TRP A 78 13.14 18.38 19.39
N LYS A 79 11.95 18.91 19.12
CA LYS A 79 11.78 20.27 18.63
C LYS A 79 12.22 21.30 19.67
N ILE A 80 11.93 21.08 20.96
CA ILE A 80 12.42 21.95 22.03
C ILE A 80 13.94 21.85 22.13
N ILE A 81 14.51 20.65 22.22
CA ILE A 81 15.97 20.44 22.30
C ILE A 81 16.70 21.20 21.19
N ARG A 82 16.20 21.13 19.96
CA ARG A 82 16.78 21.83 18.80
C ARG A 82 16.51 23.33 18.76
N ARG A 83 15.49 23.83 19.45
CA ARG A 83 15.26 25.27 19.53
C ARG A 83 16.21 25.90 20.57
N GLU A 84 16.42 25.20 21.67
CA GLU A 84 17.17 25.67 22.84
C GLU A 84 18.68 25.36 22.74
N ILE A 85 19.28 25.64 21.57
CA ILE A 85 20.73 25.42 21.33
C ILE A 85 21.58 26.57 21.92
N LYS A 86 20.95 27.68 22.30
CA LYS A 86 21.62 28.84 22.91
C LYS A 86 22.00 28.54 24.36
N SER A 87 22.95 29.32 24.91
CA SER A 87 23.39 29.21 26.31
C SER A 87 22.29 29.48 27.33
N THR A 88 21.23 30.17 26.93
CA THR A 88 20.06 30.47 27.76
C THR A 88 18.80 29.98 27.05
N VAL A 89 17.92 29.32 27.80
CA VAL A 89 16.62 28.87 27.29
C VAL A 89 15.71 30.05 26.96
N SER A 90 14.83 29.86 26.00
CA SER A 90 13.82 30.84 25.59
C SER A 90 12.74 31.05 26.68
N THR A 91 12.01 32.16 26.60
CA THR A 91 10.91 32.46 27.53
C THR A 91 9.78 31.44 27.45
N ALA A 92 9.54 30.86 26.27
CA ALA A 92 8.53 29.83 26.03
C ALA A 92 8.93 28.45 26.57
N PHE A 93 10.19 28.25 26.95
CA PHE A 93 10.73 26.95 27.35
C PHE A 93 9.91 26.26 28.45
N LYS A 94 9.68 26.96 29.56
CA LYS A 94 8.98 26.39 30.72
C LYS A 94 7.53 26.01 30.39
N GLU A 95 6.85 26.82 29.59
CA GLU A 95 5.47 26.57 29.16
C GLU A 95 5.38 25.37 28.21
N ASP A 96 6.29 25.28 27.23
CA ASP A 96 6.34 24.19 26.26
C ASP A 96 6.67 22.85 26.94
N VAL A 97 7.66 22.84 27.84
CA VAL A 97 7.99 21.65 28.64
C VAL A 97 6.82 21.26 29.54
N GLY A 98 6.12 22.23 30.13
CA GLY A 98 4.90 21.98 30.90
C GLY A 98 3.78 21.34 30.07
N THR A 99 3.59 21.79 28.82
CA THR A 99 2.65 21.18 27.88
C THR A 99 3.05 19.74 27.53
N LEU A 100 4.34 19.47 27.31
CA LEU A 100 4.82 18.11 27.08
C LEU A 100 4.61 17.20 28.28
N LYS A 101 4.88 17.70 29.49
CA LYS A 101 4.64 16.98 30.73
C LYS A 101 3.18 16.57 30.84
N GLN A 102 2.24 17.48 30.57
CA GLN A 102 0.80 17.18 30.57
C GLN A 102 0.43 16.13 29.51
N ALA A 103 0.97 16.24 28.29
CA ALA A 103 0.74 15.26 27.23
C ALA A 103 1.26 13.86 27.62
N GLN A 104 2.45 13.79 28.22
CA GLN A 104 3.04 12.54 28.69
C GLN A 104 2.23 11.94 29.86
N GLN A 105 1.73 12.75 30.78
CA GLN A 105 0.84 12.31 31.86
C GLN A 105 -0.50 11.76 31.32
N ALA A 106 -1.10 12.42 30.33
CA ALA A 106 -2.31 11.92 29.67
C ALA A 106 -2.05 10.55 29.00
N LEU A 107 -0.88 10.38 28.39
CA LEU A 107 -0.48 9.13 27.76
C LEU A 107 -0.24 7.99 28.78
N VAL A 108 0.33 8.30 29.95
CA VAL A 108 0.43 7.35 31.08
C VAL A 108 -0.96 6.85 31.47
N THR A 109 -1.91 7.77 31.68
CA THR A 109 -3.29 7.42 32.05
C THR A 109 -3.96 6.53 31.00
N ALA A 110 -3.85 6.87 29.72
CA ALA A 110 -4.42 6.08 28.63
C ALA A 110 -3.77 4.67 28.53
N THR A 111 -2.49 4.56 28.87
CA THR A 111 -1.76 3.28 28.91
C THR A 111 -2.24 2.40 30.07
N LEU A 112 -2.48 2.98 31.25
CA LEU A 112 -3.05 2.29 32.41
C LEU A 112 -4.48 1.79 32.13
N GLU A 113 -5.30 2.58 31.44
CA GLU A 113 -6.63 2.14 31.00
C GLU A 113 -6.58 0.94 30.03
N LEU A 114 -5.54 0.86 29.22
CA LEU A 114 -5.30 -0.30 28.36
C LEU A 114 -4.88 -1.50 29.19
N ALA A 115 -4.03 -1.32 30.21
CA ALA A 115 -3.63 -2.35 31.16
C ALA A 115 -4.83 -3.06 31.81
N ALA A 116 -5.84 -2.29 32.24
CA ALA A 116 -7.06 -2.82 32.85
C ALA A 116 -7.88 -3.73 31.91
N LYS A 117 -7.75 -3.54 30.59
CA LYS A 117 -8.49 -4.29 29.56
C LYS A 117 -7.73 -5.50 29.03
N VAL A 118 -6.44 -5.60 29.33
CA VAL A 118 -5.56 -6.66 28.86
C VAL A 118 -5.54 -7.82 29.86
N LYS A 119 -5.90 -9.02 29.39
CA LYS A 119 -6.00 -10.21 30.25
C LYS A 119 -4.70 -11.02 30.33
N GLU A 120 -3.82 -10.90 29.34
CA GLU A 120 -2.62 -11.73 29.24
C GLU A 120 -1.49 -11.22 30.16
N GLN A 121 -0.93 -12.10 30.99
CA GLN A 121 0.07 -11.73 32.00
C GLN A 121 1.34 -11.11 31.41
N LYS A 122 1.80 -11.63 30.27
CA LYS A 122 3.00 -11.12 29.62
C LYS A 122 2.74 -9.78 28.91
N SER A 123 1.53 -9.50 28.42
CA SER A 123 1.16 -8.16 27.92
C SER A 123 1.08 -7.15 29.07
N LYS A 124 0.60 -7.56 30.25
CA LYS A 124 0.62 -6.72 31.46
C LYS A 124 2.03 -6.30 31.87
N ALA A 125 2.98 -7.23 31.89
CA ALA A 125 4.39 -6.93 32.21
C ALA A 125 5.02 -5.91 31.22
N ILE A 126 4.66 -5.99 29.94
CA ILE A 126 5.09 -5.00 28.94
C ILE A 126 4.45 -3.63 29.25
N ILE A 127 3.17 -3.59 29.59
CA ILE A 127 2.46 -2.35 29.93
C ILE A 127 2.99 -1.70 31.21
N GLU A 128 3.35 -2.49 32.21
CA GLU A 128 4.04 -2.00 33.42
C GLU A 128 5.39 -1.37 33.07
N SER A 129 6.16 -2.03 32.20
CA SER A 129 7.44 -1.49 31.72
C SER A 129 7.27 -0.19 30.92
N ILE A 130 6.22 -0.11 30.07
CA ILE A 130 5.86 1.12 29.34
C ILE A 130 5.53 2.23 30.34
N THR A 131 4.65 1.94 31.30
CA THR A 131 4.18 2.91 32.29
C THR A 131 5.33 3.45 33.13
N ALA A 132 6.24 2.58 33.59
CA ALA A 132 7.43 2.99 34.33
C ALA A 132 8.32 3.95 33.52
N LYS A 133 8.58 3.63 32.24
CA LYS A 133 9.38 4.50 31.35
C LYS A 133 8.69 5.84 31.06
N MET A 134 7.37 5.83 30.92
CA MET A 134 6.59 7.06 30.74
C MET A 134 6.58 7.92 32.01
N GLN A 135 6.52 7.32 33.20
CA GLN A 135 6.61 8.05 34.47
C GLN A 135 8.00 8.63 34.72
N GLU A 136 9.05 7.88 34.38
CA GLU A 136 10.44 8.37 34.38
C GLU A 136 10.58 9.59 33.45
N THR A 137 9.95 9.54 32.27
CA THR A 137 9.89 10.68 31.35
C THR A 137 9.21 11.89 31.99
N VAL A 138 8.08 11.71 32.67
CA VAL A 138 7.38 12.79 33.38
C VAL A 138 8.29 13.45 34.43
N ALA A 139 9.04 12.65 35.20
CA ALA A 139 9.97 13.17 36.21
C ALA A 139 11.14 13.97 35.58
N LEU A 140 11.65 13.51 34.44
CA LEU A 140 12.71 14.22 33.70
C LEU A 140 12.20 15.52 33.07
N LEU A 141 10.98 15.54 32.54
CA LEU A 141 10.32 16.76 32.05
C LEU A 141 10.09 17.76 33.19
N ASP A 142 9.68 17.28 34.37
CA ASP A 142 9.50 18.12 35.56
C ASP A 142 10.84 18.75 36.01
N SER A 143 11.88 17.92 36.10
CA SER A 143 13.23 18.38 36.44
C SER A 143 13.76 19.42 35.45
N SER A 144 13.50 19.23 34.15
CA SER A 144 13.86 20.22 33.12
C SER A 144 13.09 21.53 33.27
N GLN A 145 11.79 21.46 33.58
CA GLN A 145 10.93 22.62 33.76
C GLN A 145 11.35 23.46 34.97
N GLU A 146 11.68 22.80 36.09
CA GLU A 146 12.15 23.44 37.32
C GLU A 146 13.54 24.05 37.15
N ALA A 147 14.50 23.26 36.67
CA ALA A 147 15.89 23.68 36.46
C ALA A 147 16.03 24.72 35.33
N GLY A 148 15.09 24.76 34.39
CA GLY A 148 15.13 25.69 33.26
C GLY A 148 16.27 25.40 32.29
N ASN A 149 16.62 24.13 32.09
CA ASN A 149 17.72 23.72 31.21
C ASN A 149 17.34 22.49 30.37
N VAL A 150 18.08 22.30 29.28
CA VAL A 150 17.77 21.30 28.22
C VAL A 150 18.35 19.91 28.54
N GLU A 151 19.30 19.83 29.47
CA GLU A 151 20.02 18.60 29.77
C GLU A 151 19.09 17.43 30.17
N PRO A 152 18.10 17.60 31.08
CA PRO A 152 17.17 16.52 31.42
C PRO A 152 16.23 16.15 30.27
N LEU A 153 15.96 17.04 29.30
CA LEU A 153 15.18 16.69 28.10
C LEU A 153 15.90 15.68 27.22
N THR A 154 17.23 15.70 27.19
CA THR A 154 18.00 14.72 26.42
C THR A 154 17.88 13.33 27.03
N ASN A 155 17.85 13.24 28.37
CA ASN A 155 17.56 12.00 29.08
C ASN A 155 16.09 11.57 28.86
N ALA A 156 15.14 12.52 28.91
CA ALA A 156 13.72 12.25 28.64
C ALA A 156 13.52 11.67 27.25
N LEU A 157 14.23 12.16 26.24
CA LEU A 157 14.17 11.64 24.87
C LEU A 157 14.52 10.14 24.81
N SER A 158 15.51 9.70 25.60
CA SER A 158 15.91 8.29 25.65
C SER A 158 14.83 7.40 26.28
N THR A 159 14.17 7.88 27.33
CA THR A 159 13.09 7.15 28.01
C THR A 159 11.82 7.11 27.17
N GLU A 160 11.53 8.18 26.42
CA GLU A 160 10.44 8.24 25.44
C GLU A 160 10.66 7.27 24.26
N GLN A 161 11.89 7.18 23.74
CA GLN A 161 12.22 6.21 22.68
C GLN A 161 12.06 4.77 23.18
N ALA A 162 12.47 4.49 24.42
CA ALA A 162 12.30 3.19 25.05
C ALA A 162 10.81 2.83 25.26
N SER A 163 9.98 3.78 25.72
CA SER A 163 8.54 3.55 25.87
C SER A 163 7.86 3.31 24.51
N TYR A 164 8.28 4.02 23.46
CA TYR A 164 7.79 3.79 22.09
C TYR A 164 8.15 2.41 21.56
N GLN A 165 9.39 1.94 21.75
CA GLN A 165 9.78 0.58 21.39
C GLN A 165 8.91 -0.48 22.09
N LEU A 166 8.62 -0.29 23.38
CA LEU A 166 7.77 -1.21 24.14
C LEU A 166 6.31 -1.17 23.65
N LEU A 167 5.78 -0.01 23.27
CA LEU A 167 4.45 0.12 22.67
C LEU A 167 4.34 -0.63 21.33
N LEU A 168 5.38 -0.57 20.50
CA LEU A 168 5.43 -1.34 19.25
C LEU A 168 5.46 -2.86 19.51
N LYS A 169 6.23 -3.31 20.50
CA LYS A 169 6.23 -4.72 20.93
C LYS A 169 4.87 -5.17 21.44
N LEU A 170 4.18 -4.33 22.22
CA LEU A 170 2.82 -4.60 22.68
C LEU A 170 1.84 -4.74 21.51
N ARG A 171 1.89 -3.81 20.55
CA ARG A 171 1.05 -3.86 19.33
C ARG A 171 1.28 -5.14 18.54
N ALA A 172 2.54 -5.48 18.24
CA ALA A 172 2.87 -6.67 17.47
C ALA A 172 2.34 -7.95 18.12
N ARG A 173 2.40 -8.00 19.46
CA ARG A 173 1.87 -9.11 20.24
C ARG A 173 0.34 -9.18 20.21
N GLU A 174 -0.36 -8.09 20.50
CA GLU A 174 -1.83 -8.08 20.48
C GLU A 174 -2.38 -8.41 19.08
N HIS A 175 -1.67 -7.99 18.03
CA HIS A 175 -1.99 -8.36 16.65
C HIS A 175 -1.85 -9.87 16.40
N ARG A 176 -0.72 -10.49 16.81
CA ARG A 176 -0.49 -11.94 16.71
C ARG A 176 -1.54 -12.75 17.46
N VAL A 177 -1.91 -12.33 18.68
CA VAL A 177 -2.94 -13.00 19.49
C VAL A 177 -4.32 -12.89 18.83
N SER A 178 -4.63 -11.77 18.19
CA SER A 178 -5.89 -11.60 17.44
C SER A 178 -5.96 -12.50 16.21
N GLN A 179 -4.85 -12.67 15.46
CA GLN A 179 -4.79 -13.61 14.33
C GLN A 179 -4.94 -15.06 14.79
N ASN A 180 -4.32 -15.44 15.91
CA ASN A 180 -4.44 -16.80 16.46
C ASN A 180 -5.86 -17.13 16.98
N LYS A 181 -6.70 -16.14 17.26
CA LYS A 181 -8.08 -16.33 17.75
C LYS A 181 -9.16 -16.30 16.66
N ASN A 182 -8.86 -15.75 15.48
CA ASN A 182 -9.84 -15.53 14.41
C ASN A 182 -9.55 -16.38 13.15
N GLY A 183 -9.49 -17.70 13.33
CA GLY A 183 -9.62 -18.66 12.24
C GLY A 183 -11.09 -18.88 11.86
N GLY A 184 -11.75 -17.89 11.26
CA GLY A 184 -13.12 -18.06 10.77
C GLY A 184 -13.82 -16.78 10.26
N GLY A 185 -13.96 -16.68 8.93
CA GLY A 185 -15.14 -16.12 8.26
C GLY A 185 -15.42 -14.60 8.26
N SER A 186 -15.40 -14.04 7.05
CA SER A 186 -16.25 -12.96 6.50
C SER A 186 -15.95 -11.47 6.77
N LYS A 187 -15.56 -10.81 5.67
CA LYS A 187 -16.26 -9.71 4.96
C LYS A 187 -16.87 -8.60 5.85
N GLY A 188 -16.13 -7.50 6.03
CA GLY A 188 -16.63 -6.23 6.55
C GLY A 188 -15.58 -5.14 6.41
N GLY A 189 -15.93 -4.02 5.78
CA GLY A 189 -15.01 -2.95 5.43
C GLY A 189 -14.47 -2.16 6.62
N GLY A 190 -13.21 -1.73 6.50
CA GLY A 190 -12.58 -0.79 7.42
C GLY A 190 -11.10 -1.06 7.64
N SER A 191 -10.24 -0.68 6.69
CA SER A 191 -8.91 -0.07 6.93
C SER A 191 -8.12 0.00 5.62
N SER A 192 -7.99 1.20 5.06
CA SER A 192 -7.28 1.50 3.81
C SER A 192 -5.76 1.26 3.87
N ARG A 193 -5.22 0.81 5.01
CA ARG A 193 -3.79 0.54 5.22
C ARG A 193 -3.44 -0.96 5.21
N SER A 194 -4.41 -1.82 5.55
CA SER A 194 -4.28 -3.28 5.41
C SER A 194 -4.13 -3.71 3.94
N GLN A 195 -4.73 -2.96 3.00
CA GLN A 195 -4.56 -3.20 1.56
C GLN A 195 -3.13 -2.96 1.06
N ASN A 196 -2.40 -1.98 1.60
CA ASN A 196 -1.00 -1.75 1.21
C ASN A 196 -0.10 -2.87 1.70
N GLN A 197 -0.44 -3.50 2.83
CA GLN A 197 0.29 -4.64 3.39
C GLN A 197 -0.01 -5.93 2.61
N LEU A 198 -1.24 -6.12 2.12
CA LEU A 198 -1.63 -7.18 1.18
C LEU A 198 -0.94 -7.02 -0.19
N GLN A 199 -0.86 -5.79 -0.71
CA GLN A 199 -0.11 -5.51 -1.93
C GLN A 199 1.39 -5.73 -1.73
N GLN A 200 1.93 -5.42 -0.55
CA GLN A 200 3.33 -5.73 -0.24
C GLN A 200 3.55 -7.24 -0.16
N LEU A 201 2.63 -8.02 0.45
CA LEU A 201 2.66 -9.48 0.49
C LEU A 201 2.56 -10.12 -0.91
N GLU A 202 1.74 -9.56 -1.81
CA GLU A 202 1.69 -9.95 -3.23
C GLU A 202 3.00 -9.61 -3.96
N LEU A 203 3.59 -8.45 -3.67
CA LEU A 203 4.87 -8.00 -4.24
C LEU A 203 6.08 -8.77 -3.69
N THR A 204 6.11 -9.19 -2.42
CA THR A 204 7.18 -10.06 -1.88
C THR A 204 7.01 -11.51 -2.32
N ASN A 205 5.78 -12.03 -2.45
CA ASN A 205 5.54 -13.32 -3.11
C ASN A 205 5.99 -13.29 -4.57
N GLN A 206 5.75 -12.16 -5.26
CA GLN A 206 6.26 -11.95 -6.61
C GLN A 206 7.79 -11.88 -6.61
N LYS A 207 8.43 -11.11 -5.73
CA LYS A 207 9.91 -11.00 -5.67
C LYS A 207 10.62 -12.32 -5.33
N GLN A 208 10.10 -13.14 -4.42
CA GLN A 208 10.69 -14.45 -4.13
C GLN A 208 10.47 -15.47 -5.27
N ARG A 209 9.40 -15.33 -6.06
CA ARG A 209 9.24 -16.08 -7.31
C ARG A 209 10.21 -15.61 -8.40
N TYR A 210 10.47 -14.30 -8.51
CA TYR A 210 11.39 -13.75 -9.51
C TYR A 210 12.89 -13.93 -9.16
N GLU A 211 13.28 -14.05 -7.89
CA GLU A 211 14.68 -14.33 -7.52
C GLU A 211 15.07 -15.80 -7.76
N THR A 212 14.11 -16.73 -7.70
CA THR A 212 14.36 -18.14 -8.07
C THR A 212 14.30 -18.34 -9.60
N GLU A 213 13.76 -17.37 -10.36
CA GLU A 213 13.70 -17.39 -11.83
C GLU A 213 14.80 -16.54 -12.52
N ASN A 214 15.75 -15.97 -11.78
CA ASN A 214 16.76 -15.07 -12.36
C ASN A 214 17.91 -15.79 -13.12
N GLN A 215 17.64 -16.97 -13.69
CA GLN A 215 18.51 -17.62 -14.69
C GLN A 215 17.81 -17.88 -16.04
N ALA A 216 16.55 -17.48 -16.22
CA ALA A 216 15.90 -17.58 -17.53
C ALA A 216 15.50 -16.18 -18.02
N SER A 217 16.14 -15.74 -19.10
CA SER A 217 15.78 -14.50 -19.78
C SER A 217 14.37 -14.63 -20.36
N MET A 218 13.41 -13.83 -19.87
CA MET A 218 12.04 -13.79 -20.42
C MET A 218 12.01 -13.20 -21.85
N PRO A 219 11.41 -13.85 -22.87
CA PRO A 219 11.15 -13.34 -24.19
C PRO A 219 9.93 -12.45 -24.23
N GLN A 220 9.92 -11.68 -25.30
CA GLN A 220 9.00 -10.59 -25.62
C GLN A 220 7.55 -11.02 -25.92
N ALA A 221 7.14 -12.27 -25.68
CA ALA A 221 5.83 -12.79 -26.13
C ALA A 221 4.62 -12.42 -25.24
N THR A 222 4.81 -11.92 -24.02
CA THR A 222 3.72 -11.59 -23.06
C THR A 222 3.35 -10.09 -22.99
N GLN A 223 3.69 -9.30 -24.01
CA GLN A 223 3.41 -7.85 -24.02
C GLN A 223 1.95 -7.34 -24.18
N PRO A 224 0.92 -8.11 -24.62
CA PRO A 224 -0.39 -7.50 -24.94
C PRO A 224 -1.21 -7.02 -23.71
N ASP A 225 -0.86 -7.41 -22.48
CA ASP A 225 -1.69 -7.09 -21.29
C ASP A 225 -1.30 -5.78 -20.57
N ARG A 226 -0.23 -5.10 -21.00
CA ARG A 226 0.17 -3.82 -20.38
C ARG A 226 -0.68 -2.64 -20.87
N GLU A 227 -1.03 -2.61 -22.15
CA GLU A 227 -1.83 -1.53 -22.74
C GLU A 227 -3.28 -1.56 -22.23
N SER A 228 -3.86 -2.77 -22.12
CA SER A 228 -5.20 -2.99 -21.58
C SER A 228 -5.30 -2.45 -20.13
N LEU A 229 -4.34 -2.78 -19.28
CA LEU A 229 -4.29 -2.31 -17.89
C LEU A 229 -4.13 -0.79 -17.78
N GLN A 230 -3.37 -0.16 -18.68
CA GLN A 230 -3.24 1.29 -18.72
C GLN A 230 -4.57 1.97 -19.08
N ILE A 231 -5.28 1.48 -20.09
CA ILE A 231 -6.61 1.97 -20.48
C ILE A 231 -7.59 1.81 -19.30
N LEU A 232 -7.58 0.66 -18.63
CA LEU A 232 -8.42 0.40 -17.46
C LEU A 232 -8.13 1.38 -16.31
N ASN A 233 -6.85 1.64 -16.01
CA ASN A 233 -6.47 2.59 -14.98
C ASN A 233 -6.93 4.01 -15.32
N ARG A 234 -6.83 4.42 -16.58
CA ARG A 234 -7.28 5.74 -17.02
C ARG A 234 -8.81 5.87 -17.01
N LEU A 235 -9.55 4.83 -17.41
CA LEU A 235 -11.01 4.78 -17.28
C LEU A 235 -11.45 4.86 -15.81
N ARG A 236 -10.73 4.19 -14.89
CA ARG A 236 -10.98 4.29 -13.45
C ARG A 236 -10.76 5.72 -12.94
N GLU A 237 -9.67 6.37 -13.35
CA GLU A 237 -9.37 7.75 -12.99
C GLU A 237 -10.45 8.71 -13.50
N LEU A 238 -10.88 8.56 -14.76
CA LEU A 238 -11.96 9.36 -15.37
C LEU A 238 -13.27 9.20 -14.60
N ALA A 239 -13.68 7.96 -14.30
CA ALA A 239 -14.91 7.68 -13.55
C ALA A 239 -14.89 8.31 -12.16
N GLN A 240 -13.76 8.17 -11.44
CA GLN A 240 -13.60 8.73 -10.10
C GLN A 240 -13.65 10.27 -10.13
N ARG A 241 -12.90 10.90 -11.03
CA ARG A 241 -12.88 12.36 -11.15
C ARG A 241 -14.24 12.92 -11.57
N GLN A 242 -14.97 12.24 -12.46
CA GLN A 242 -16.32 12.67 -12.83
C GLN A 242 -17.28 12.58 -11.65
N LYS A 243 -17.18 11.53 -10.82
CA LYS A 243 -17.94 11.40 -9.58
C LYS A 243 -17.64 12.54 -8.61
N ASP A 244 -16.36 12.82 -8.38
CA ASP A 244 -15.93 13.90 -7.47
C ASP A 244 -16.40 15.29 -7.97
N LEU A 245 -16.43 15.51 -9.29
CA LEU A 245 -16.99 16.74 -9.88
C LEU A 245 -18.51 16.82 -9.70
N ASN A 246 -19.23 15.71 -9.89
CA ASN A 246 -20.68 15.68 -9.67
C ASN A 246 -21.03 15.98 -8.20
N GLU A 247 -20.27 15.43 -7.24
CA GLU A 247 -20.45 15.71 -5.81
C GLU A 247 -20.19 17.19 -5.48
N GLN A 248 -19.12 17.78 -6.03
CA GLN A 248 -18.81 19.21 -5.85
C GLN A 248 -19.87 20.12 -6.50
N LEU A 249 -20.36 19.76 -7.69
CA LEU A 249 -21.43 20.49 -8.36
C LEU A 249 -22.75 20.41 -7.58
N LYS A 250 -23.07 19.27 -6.97
CA LYS A 250 -24.23 19.11 -6.12
C LYS A 250 -24.14 20.00 -4.87
N ALA A 251 -23.00 19.97 -4.17
CA ALA A 251 -22.77 20.81 -3.02
C ALA A 251 -22.82 22.31 -3.37
N LEU A 252 -22.31 22.70 -4.54
CA LEU A 252 -22.40 24.07 -5.03
C LEU A 252 -23.82 24.48 -5.42
N ALA A 253 -24.60 23.58 -6.03
CA ALA A 253 -26.00 23.84 -6.35
C ALA A 253 -26.81 24.12 -5.08
N ASP A 254 -26.55 23.35 -4.01
CA ASP A 254 -27.18 23.56 -2.71
C ASP A 254 -26.75 24.90 -2.11
N LYS A 255 -25.45 25.22 -2.11
CA LYS A 255 -24.94 26.53 -1.64
C LYS A 255 -25.52 27.72 -2.41
N GLN A 256 -25.66 27.60 -3.73
CA GLN A 256 -26.24 28.66 -4.57
C GLN A 256 -27.69 28.97 -4.21
N ARG A 257 -28.47 27.96 -3.79
CA ARG A 257 -29.87 28.15 -3.37
C ARG A 257 -30.00 28.91 -2.05
N PHE A 258 -29.01 28.81 -1.17
CA PHE A 258 -29.04 29.43 0.17
C PHE A 258 -28.17 30.70 0.27
N ALA A 259 -27.47 31.11 -0.80
CA ALA A 259 -26.62 32.29 -0.82
C ALA A 259 -27.44 33.58 -0.72
N LYS A 260 -27.19 34.38 0.34
CA LYS A 260 -27.93 35.62 0.62
C LYS A 260 -27.11 36.87 0.35
N THR A 261 -25.78 36.74 0.29
CA THR A 261 -24.86 37.87 0.11
C THR A 261 -24.17 37.84 -1.26
N ASP A 262 -23.77 39.01 -1.76
CA ASP A 262 -23.06 39.12 -3.04
C ASP A 262 -21.66 38.50 -2.98
N GLN A 263 -21.01 38.51 -1.82
CA GLN A 263 -19.72 37.85 -1.59
C GLN A 263 -19.82 36.32 -1.73
N GLU A 264 -20.86 35.69 -1.17
CA GLU A 264 -21.10 34.24 -1.32
C GLU A 264 -21.35 33.86 -2.79
N ARG A 265 -22.07 34.71 -3.54
CA ARG A 265 -22.33 34.52 -4.97
C ARG A 265 -21.04 34.57 -5.79
N GLU A 266 -20.16 35.53 -5.51
CA GLU A 266 -18.87 35.65 -6.17
C GLU A 266 -17.93 34.46 -5.86
N GLU A 267 -17.95 33.95 -4.63
CA GLU A 267 -17.22 32.72 -4.29
C GLU A 267 -17.73 31.49 -5.04
N ILE A 268 -19.06 31.34 -5.15
CA ILE A 268 -19.69 30.26 -5.91
C ILE A 268 -19.29 30.35 -7.39
N GLU A 269 -19.31 31.53 -8.01
CA GLU A 269 -18.88 31.71 -9.39
C GLU A 269 -17.40 31.35 -9.60
N ARG A 270 -16.52 31.76 -8.68
CA ARG A 270 -15.10 31.37 -8.70
C ARG A 270 -14.92 29.86 -8.57
N GLN A 271 -15.72 29.19 -7.73
CA GLN A 271 -15.71 27.73 -7.60
C GLN A 271 -16.23 27.04 -8.87
N LEU A 272 -17.31 27.54 -9.48
CA LEU A 272 -17.84 27.02 -10.76
C LEU A 272 -16.85 27.18 -11.91
N LYS A 273 -16.13 28.30 -11.98
CA LYS A 273 -15.07 28.51 -12.99
C LYS A 273 -13.97 27.43 -12.88
N ARG A 274 -13.51 27.12 -11.66
CA ARG A 274 -12.53 26.05 -11.41
C ARG A 274 -13.07 24.68 -11.79
N LEU A 275 -14.34 24.38 -11.49
CA LEU A 275 -14.97 23.12 -11.91
C LEU A 275 -15.10 23.02 -13.43
N ARG A 276 -15.40 24.12 -14.12
CA ARG A 276 -15.44 24.16 -15.59
C ARG A 276 -14.10 23.82 -16.20
N GLU A 277 -13.00 24.32 -15.63
CA GLU A 277 -11.64 23.99 -16.07
C GLU A 277 -11.33 22.50 -15.87
N ARG A 278 -11.70 21.93 -14.72
CA ARG A 278 -11.57 20.48 -14.46
C ARG A 278 -12.40 19.63 -15.42
N GLN A 279 -13.61 20.06 -15.77
CA GLN A 279 -14.46 19.37 -16.75
C GLN A 279 -13.80 19.35 -18.15
N ARG A 280 -13.11 20.43 -18.55
CA ARG A 280 -12.34 20.49 -19.80
C ARG A 280 -11.11 19.59 -19.77
N GLU A 281 -10.43 19.50 -18.62
CA GLU A 281 -9.34 18.53 -18.45
C GLU A 281 -9.86 17.10 -18.63
N LEU A 282 -11.02 16.76 -18.06
CA LEU A 282 -11.62 15.44 -18.23
C LEU A 282 -11.95 15.11 -19.67
N LEU A 283 -12.46 16.07 -20.44
CA LEU A 283 -12.69 15.89 -21.88
C LEU A 283 -11.39 15.54 -22.62
N ARG A 284 -10.30 16.26 -22.36
CA ARG A 284 -8.98 15.95 -22.97
C ARG A 284 -8.50 14.56 -22.58
N LYS A 285 -8.71 14.16 -21.33
CA LYS A 285 -8.34 12.82 -20.85
C LYS A 285 -9.19 11.71 -21.45
N ALA A 286 -10.47 11.96 -21.70
CA ALA A 286 -11.35 11.04 -22.41
C ALA A 286 -10.90 10.88 -23.87
N ASP A 287 -10.48 11.97 -24.52
CA ASP A 287 -9.92 11.95 -25.88
C ASP A 287 -8.62 11.13 -25.96
N GLU A 288 -7.74 11.26 -24.96
CA GLU A 288 -6.51 10.44 -24.88
C GLU A 288 -6.83 8.95 -24.75
N VAL A 289 -7.84 8.59 -23.94
CA VAL A 289 -8.29 7.18 -23.81
C VAL A 289 -8.84 6.66 -25.13
N ALA A 290 -9.64 7.47 -25.84
CA ALA A 290 -10.21 7.10 -27.13
C ALA A 290 -9.10 6.83 -28.15
N GLN A 291 -8.11 7.74 -28.25
CA GLN A 291 -6.98 7.59 -29.16
C GLN A 291 -6.13 6.36 -28.85
N ARG A 292 -5.83 6.08 -27.57
CA ARG A 292 -5.09 4.87 -27.17
C ARG A 292 -5.88 3.60 -27.45
N MET A 293 -7.20 3.63 -27.27
CA MET A 293 -8.07 2.51 -27.58
C MET A 293 -8.13 2.21 -29.09
N ASP A 294 -8.07 3.25 -29.93
CA ASP A 294 -7.98 3.13 -31.38
C ASP A 294 -6.60 2.64 -31.86
N GLN A 295 -5.53 3.03 -31.17
CA GLN A 295 -4.16 2.59 -31.47
C GLN A 295 -3.83 1.17 -30.96
N SER A 296 -4.55 0.69 -29.94
CA SER A 296 -4.31 -0.65 -29.40
C SER A 296 -4.55 -1.70 -30.47
N LYS A 297 -3.62 -2.66 -30.61
CA LYS A 297 -3.75 -3.82 -31.53
C LYS A 297 -4.88 -4.78 -31.11
N GLN A 298 -5.41 -4.61 -29.91
CA GLN A 298 -6.56 -5.34 -29.40
C GLN A 298 -7.81 -4.87 -30.15
N PRO A 299 -8.72 -5.77 -30.60
CA PRO A 299 -10.02 -5.37 -31.10
C PRO A 299 -10.82 -4.74 -29.96
N SER A 300 -10.67 -3.42 -29.77
CA SER A 300 -11.56 -2.67 -28.91
C SER A 300 -12.97 -2.87 -29.47
N SER A 301 -13.86 -3.48 -28.68
CA SER A 301 -15.20 -3.76 -29.17
C SER A 301 -15.87 -2.46 -29.61
N THR A 302 -16.49 -2.45 -30.79
CA THR A 302 -17.23 -1.31 -31.35
C THR A 302 -18.22 -0.72 -30.34
N LYS A 303 -18.75 -1.55 -29.43
CA LYS A 303 -19.57 -1.15 -28.29
C LYS A 303 -18.85 -0.17 -27.34
N SER A 304 -17.62 -0.46 -26.92
CA SER A 304 -16.85 0.39 -26.02
C SER A 304 -16.45 1.72 -26.66
N ARG A 305 -16.21 1.74 -27.97
CA ARG A 305 -15.97 3.00 -28.70
C ARG A 305 -17.21 3.90 -28.69
N ARG A 306 -18.38 3.33 -28.99
CA ARG A 306 -19.67 4.05 -28.94
C ARG A 306 -19.99 4.56 -27.54
N GLU A 307 -19.78 3.74 -26.52
CA GLU A 307 -20.01 4.13 -25.11
C GLU A 307 -19.06 5.28 -24.68
N LEU A 308 -17.80 5.28 -25.14
CA LEU A 308 -16.84 6.34 -24.85
C LEU A 308 -17.17 7.64 -25.59
N GLU A 309 -17.66 7.54 -26.83
CA GLU A 309 -18.15 8.67 -27.61
C GLU A 309 -19.41 9.30 -26.98
N GLN A 310 -20.35 8.48 -26.51
CA GLN A 310 -21.51 8.95 -25.74
C GLN A 310 -21.09 9.65 -24.44
N THR A 311 -20.08 9.09 -23.76
CA THR A 311 -19.51 9.70 -22.56
C THR A 311 -18.95 11.08 -22.89
N ARG A 312 -18.18 11.21 -23.98
CA ARG A 312 -17.62 12.48 -24.45
C ARG A 312 -18.72 13.51 -24.72
N ASN A 313 -19.80 13.12 -25.38
CA ASN A 313 -20.94 13.99 -25.66
C ASN A 313 -21.59 14.51 -24.36
N HIS A 314 -21.79 13.65 -23.36
CA HIS A 314 -22.31 14.07 -22.07
C HIS A 314 -21.33 14.96 -21.28
N LEU A 315 -20.03 14.70 -21.35
CA LEU A 315 -19.01 15.55 -20.74
C LEU A 315 -18.97 16.94 -21.39
N GLN A 316 -19.15 17.02 -22.71
CA GLN A 316 -19.21 18.28 -23.46
C GLN A 316 -20.47 19.07 -23.11
N GLN A 317 -21.63 18.41 -23.13
CA GLN A 317 -22.90 19.01 -22.73
C GLN A 317 -22.85 19.53 -21.28
N SER A 318 -22.18 18.81 -20.38
CA SER A 318 -21.95 19.26 -19.01
C SER A 318 -21.08 20.51 -18.97
N SER A 319 -19.99 20.55 -19.74
CA SER A 319 -19.11 21.72 -19.83
C SER A 319 -19.82 22.97 -20.38
N GLU A 320 -20.66 22.80 -21.40
CA GLU A 320 -21.48 23.86 -21.99
C GLU A 320 -22.54 24.35 -21.00
N SER A 321 -23.25 23.44 -20.34
CA SER A 321 -24.23 23.79 -19.30
C SER A 321 -23.59 24.54 -18.13
N LEU A 322 -22.36 24.19 -17.73
CA LEU A 322 -21.60 24.93 -16.72
C LEU A 322 -21.19 26.33 -17.21
N LYS A 323 -20.88 26.48 -18.50
CA LYS A 323 -20.57 27.79 -19.10
C LYS A 323 -21.80 28.71 -19.12
N GLU A 324 -22.98 28.14 -19.31
CA GLU A 324 -24.27 28.86 -19.30
C GLU A 324 -24.85 29.08 -17.89
N GLY A 325 -24.14 28.65 -16.84
CA GLY A 325 -24.62 28.78 -15.45
C GLY A 325 -25.74 27.79 -15.07
N GLN A 326 -26.05 26.81 -15.93
CA GLN A 326 -27.12 25.84 -15.73
C GLN A 326 -26.63 24.62 -14.96
N ILE A 327 -26.36 24.78 -13.66
CA ILE A 327 -25.75 23.74 -12.80
C ILE A 327 -26.59 22.44 -12.80
N SER A 328 -27.92 22.53 -12.74
CA SER A 328 -28.80 21.36 -12.74
C SER A 328 -28.68 20.53 -14.03
N ARG A 329 -28.55 21.18 -15.20
CA ARG A 329 -28.37 20.48 -16.49
C ARG A 329 -26.96 19.90 -16.61
N ALA A 330 -25.96 20.61 -16.09
CA ALA A 330 -24.59 20.13 -16.01
C ALA A 330 -24.45 18.88 -15.12
N LEU A 331 -25.15 18.86 -13.98
CA LEU A 331 -25.14 17.73 -13.05
C LEU A 331 -25.81 16.50 -13.66
N ASN A 332 -26.94 16.69 -14.36
CA ASN A 332 -27.65 15.59 -15.02
C ASN A 332 -26.84 14.95 -16.14
N SER A 333 -26.18 15.74 -16.98
CA SER A 333 -25.28 15.24 -18.03
C SER A 333 -24.01 14.62 -17.44
N GLY A 334 -23.41 15.24 -16.42
CA GLY A 334 -22.25 14.70 -15.71
C GLY A 334 -22.54 13.37 -14.99
N THR A 335 -23.75 13.18 -14.48
CA THR A 335 -24.17 11.90 -13.85
C THR A 335 -24.31 10.79 -14.88
N ARG A 336 -24.84 11.09 -16.08
CA ARG A 336 -24.92 10.11 -17.19
C ARG A 336 -23.54 9.72 -17.68
N ALA A 337 -22.64 10.70 -17.84
CA ALA A 337 -21.24 10.44 -18.20
C ALA A 337 -20.55 9.53 -17.16
N GLN A 338 -20.78 9.77 -15.86
CA GLN A 338 -20.24 8.93 -14.79
C GLN A 338 -20.72 7.48 -14.89
N GLN A 339 -22.03 7.28 -15.09
CA GLN A 339 -22.62 5.93 -15.21
C GLN A 339 -22.03 5.17 -16.41
N GLN A 340 -21.86 5.85 -17.55
CA GLN A 340 -21.23 5.25 -18.73
C GLN A 340 -19.76 4.92 -18.52
N LEU A 341 -18.98 5.78 -17.86
CA LEU A 341 -17.60 5.51 -17.49
C LEU A 341 -17.48 4.30 -16.54
N ASP A 342 -18.39 4.17 -15.58
CA ASP A 342 -18.43 3.03 -14.67
C ASP A 342 -18.78 1.72 -15.39
N GLN A 343 -19.70 1.75 -16.35
CA GLN A 343 -20.04 0.61 -17.21
C GLN A 343 -18.84 0.20 -18.08
N LEU A 344 -18.24 1.16 -18.80
CA LEU A 344 -17.03 0.96 -19.61
C LEU A 344 -15.90 0.32 -18.81
N LYS A 345 -15.61 0.87 -17.63
CA LYS A 345 -14.60 0.35 -16.70
C LYS A 345 -14.87 -1.11 -16.32
N ASN A 346 -16.12 -1.45 -16.00
CA ASN A 346 -16.49 -2.80 -15.58
C ASN A 346 -16.46 -3.80 -16.73
N ASP A 347 -16.94 -3.41 -17.92
CA ASP A 347 -16.90 -4.24 -19.13
C ASP A 347 -15.46 -4.50 -19.56
N PHE A 348 -14.60 -3.49 -19.50
CA PHE A 348 -13.18 -3.62 -19.80
C PHE A 348 -12.48 -4.54 -18.80
N ARG A 349 -12.74 -4.37 -17.49
CA ARG A 349 -12.21 -5.25 -16.44
C ARG A 349 -12.60 -6.71 -16.65
N LYS A 350 -13.86 -6.99 -16.99
CA LYS A 350 -14.34 -8.36 -17.25
C LYS A 350 -13.64 -8.98 -18.45
N LYS A 351 -13.48 -8.21 -19.54
CA LYS A 351 -12.77 -8.68 -20.74
C LYS A 351 -11.31 -9.00 -20.45
N THR A 352 -10.59 -8.10 -19.77
CA THR A 352 -9.19 -8.33 -19.39
C THR A 352 -9.06 -9.56 -18.48
N ALA A 353 -9.95 -9.73 -17.51
CA ALA A 353 -9.92 -10.89 -16.60
C ALA A 353 -10.18 -12.22 -17.34
N ASN A 354 -11.13 -12.24 -18.28
CA ASN A 354 -11.42 -13.43 -19.09
C ASN A 354 -10.25 -13.77 -20.02
N GLN A 355 -9.66 -12.77 -20.68
CA GLN A 355 -8.48 -12.97 -21.53
C GLN A 355 -7.30 -13.52 -20.73
N PHE A 356 -7.05 -13.00 -19.54
CA PHE A 356 -6.03 -13.53 -18.65
C PHE A 356 -6.29 -14.99 -18.26
N ALA A 357 -7.53 -15.32 -17.88
CA ALA A 357 -7.91 -16.70 -17.55
C ALA A 357 -7.73 -17.65 -18.76
N ASP A 358 -8.05 -17.20 -19.96
CA ASP A 358 -7.87 -17.99 -21.19
C ASP A 358 -6.38 -18.16 -21.55
N THR A 359 -5.54 -17.12 -21.38
CA THR A 359 -4.08 -17.25 -21.55
C THR A 359 -3.47 -18.22 -20.55
N MET A 360 -3.88 -18.18 -19.28
CA MET A 360 -3.42 -19.13 -18.25
C MET A 360 -3.88 -20.56 -18.55
N ARG A 361 -5.10 -20.74 -19.08
CA ARG A 361 -5.56 -22.05 -19.52
C ARG A 361 -4.73 -22.57 -20.70
N GLY A 362 -4.39 -21.72 -21.67
CA GLY A 362 -3.51 -22.06 -22.78
C GLY A 362 -2.10 -22.43 -22.33
N LEU A 363 -1.49 -21.65 -21.43
CA LEU A 363 -0.18 -21.95 -20.85
C LEU A 363 -0.20 -23.27 -20.08
N LYS A 364 -1.26 -23.55 -19.31
CA LYS A 364 -1.42 -24.83 -18.62
C LYS A 364 -1.49 -25.99 -19.61
N GLN A 365 -2.26 -25.88 -20.69
CA GLN A 365 -2.33 -26.92 -21.72
C GLN A 365 -0.99 -27.13 -22.44
N GLN A 366 -0.24 -26.05 -22.71
CA GLN A 366 1.10 -26.15 -23.29
C GLN A 366 2.10 -26.81 -22.33
N ALA A 367 2.02 -26.51 -21.03
CA ALA A 367 2.84 -27.16 -20.00
C ALA A 367 2.50 -28.66 -19.86
N GLU A 368 1.22 -29.03 -19.90
CA GLU A 368 0.78 -30.44 -19.89
C GLU A 368 1.29 -31.20 -21.12
N GLN A 369 1.21 -30.60 -22.32
CA GLN A 369 1.76 -31.19 -23.55
C GLN A 369 3.29 -31.33 -23.51
N LEU A 370 4.01 -30.40 -22.88
CA LEU A 370 5.45 -30.50 -22.69
C LEU A 370 5.83 -31.62 -21.72
N ASP A 371 5.10 -31.75 -20.60
CA ASP A 371 5.30 -32.84 -19.63
C ASP A 371 5.03 -34.22 -20.25
N GLU A 372 3.97 -34.36 -21.05
CA GLU A 372 3.67 -35.59 -21.77
C GLU A 372 4.78 -35.97 -22.76
N LYS A 373 5.29 -35.00 -23.53
CA LYS A 373 6.43 -35.24 -24.44
C LYS A 373 7.71 -35.60 -23.70
N GLN A 374 7.98 -34.98 -22.56
CA GLN A 374 9.15 -35.29 -21.75
C GLN A 374 9.09 -36.72 -21.19
N LYS A 375 7.90 -37.18 -20.78
CA LYS A 375 7.67 -38.57 -20.38
C LYS A 375 7.87 -39.55 -21.54
N GLN A 376 7.42 -39.21 -22.75
CA GLN A 376 7.63 -40.03 -23.94
C GLN A 376 9.12 -40.15 -24.30
N ILE A 377 9.87 -39.04 -24.27
CA ILE A 377 11.32 -39.03 -24.51
C ILE A 377 12.04 -39.86 -23.43
N GLY A 378 11.68 -39.70 -22.15
CA GLY A 378 12.23 -40.49 -21.05
C GLY A 378 11.97 -41.99 -21.21
N ALA A 379 10.76 -42.37 -21.64
CA ALA A 379 10.41 -43.77 -21.93
C ALA A 379 11.23 -44.33 -23.11
N GLN A 380 11.39 -43.56 -24.19
CA GLN A 380 12.20 -43.95 -25.35
C GLN A 380 13.69 -44.11 -24.98
N LEU A 381 14.23 -43.21 -24.16
CA LEU A 381 15.60 -43.29 -23.65
C LEU A 381 15.81 -44.54 -22.80
N ASN A 382 14.89 -44.84 -21.89
CA ASN A 382 14.98 -46.01 -21.01
C ASN A 382 14.86 -47.32 -21.80
N GLN A 383 14.03 -47.34 -22.85
CA GLN A 383 13.90 -48.47 -23.77
C GLN A 383 15.17 -48.66 -24.63
N GLN A 384 15.79 -47.58 -25.10
CA GLN A 384 17.09 -47.62 -25.77
C GLN A 384 18.21 -48.12 -24.85
N GLN A 385 18.17 -47.75 -23.56
CA GLN A 385 19.17 -48.15 -22.58
C GLN A 385 19.06 -49.64 -22.22
N GLN A 386 17.83 -50.16 -22.10
CA GLN A 386 17.57 -51.60 -21.94
C GLN A 386 17.96 -52.41 -23.19
N GLN A 387 17.73 -51.88 -24.39
CA GLN A 387 18.20 -52.51 -25.63
C GLN A 387 19.73 -52.47 -25.74
N ALA A 388 20.39 -51.41 -25.28
CA ALA A 388 21.85 -51.31 -25.24
C ALA A 388 22.48 -52.30 -24.26
N GLN A 389 21.86 -52.55 -23.09
CA GLN A 389 22.31 -53.59 -22.15
C GLN A 389 22.06 -55.02 -22.68
N ALA A 390 21.00 -55.24 -23.46
CA ALA A 390 20.76 -56.52 -24.12
C ALA A 390 21.71 -56.78 -25.33
N GLN A 391 22.25 -55.72 -25.94
CA GLN A 391 23.11 -55.78 -27.13
C GLN A 391 24.62 -55.61 -26.86
N GLU A 392 25.06 -55.50 -25.60
CA GLU A 392 26.50 -55.54 -25.23
C GLU A 392 27.22 -56.84 -25.67
N ARG A 393 26.51 -57.78 -26.30
CA ARG A 393 27.12 -58.96 -26.93
C ARG A 393 27.21 -58.95 -28.46
N LYS A 394 26.77 -57.92 -29.21
CA LYS A 394 27.05 -57.82 -30.66
C LYS A 394 26.67 -56.48 -31.31
N SER A 395 27.69 -55.83 -31.90
CA SER A 395 27.66 -55.01 -33.13
C SER A 395 27.86 -53.48 -33.03
N LEU A 396 28.70 -53.01 -33.94
CA LEU A 396 29.20 -51.64 -34.16
C LEU A 396 28.33 -50.85 -35.16
N ARG A 397 27.01 -50.76 -34.96
CA ARG A 397 26.12 -49.86 -35.74
C ARG A 397 25.30 -48.99 -34.80
N ARG A 398 25.90 -47.88 -34.32
CA ARG A 398 25.31 -47.04 -33.26
C ARG A 398 24.77 -45.67 -33.71
N ASN A 399 24.95 -45.25 -34.97
CA ASN A 399 24.91 -43.81 -35.27
C ASN A 399 23.59 -43.21 -35.79
N GLN A 400 22.56 -43.97 -36.17
CA GLN A 400 21.34 -43.37 -36.77
C GLN A 400 20.26 -42.93 -35.75
N GLY A 401 19.95 -43.75 -34.73
CA GLY A 401 18.91 -43.40 -33.75
C GLY A 401 19.28 -42.29 -32.77
N GLN A 402 20.58 -42.02 -32.57
CA GLN A 402 21.06 -40.92 -31.72
C GLN A 402 20.87 -39.55 -32.38
N GLN A 403 20.85 -39.48 -33.72
CA GLN A 403 20.71 -38.24 -34.47
C GLN A 403 19.26 -37.73 -34.48
N GLU A 404 18.27 -38.63 -34.58
CA GLU A 404 16.85 -38.27 -34.48
C GLU A 404 16.48 -37.77 -33.07
N LEU A 405 17.01 -38.43 -32.04
CA LEU A 405 16.79 -38.02 -30.65
C LEU A 405 17.43 -36.64 -30.36
N ALA A 406 18.62 -36.39 -30.89
CA ALA A 406 19.29 -35.09 -30.79
C ALA A 406 18.48 -33.97 -31.48
N ASN A 407 17.94 -34.23 -32.68
CA ASN A 407 17.09 -33.27 -33.38
C ASN A 407 15.78 -32.98 -32.63
N GLN A 408 15.17 -33.99 -32.01
CA GLN A 408 13.96 -33.81 -31.20
C GLN A 408 14.22 -33.01 -29.91
N LEU A 409 15.37 -33.23 -29.26
CA LEU A 409 15.82 -32.45 -28.10
C LEU A 409 16.09 -30.99 -28.47
N GLN A 410 16.67 -30.74 -29.64
CA GLN A 410 16.99 -29.39 -30.11
C GLN A 410 15.72 -28.60 -30.50
N GLU A 411 14.76 -29.24 -31.18
CA GLU A 411 13.43 -28.67 -31.42
C GLU A 411 12.69 -28.35 -30.10
N GLN A 412 12.92 -29.17 -29.06
CA GLN A 412 12.31 -28.97 -27.75
C GLN A 412 12.94 -27.78 -27.02
N GLU A 413 14.26 -27.61 -27.11
CA GLU A 413 14.98 -26.47 -26.54
C GLU A 413 14.52 -25.14 -27.16
N ASP A 414 14.28 -25.12 -28.48
CA ASP A 414 13.78 -23.95 -29.19
C ASP A 414 12.31 -23.63 -28.83
N ARG A 415 11.47 -24.64 -28.59
CA ARG A 415 10.10 -24.40 -28.09
C ARG A 415 10.08 -23.92 -26.65
N LEU A 416 10.98 -24.41 -25.79
CA LEU A 416 11.14 -23.96 -24.42
C LEU A 416 11.62 -22.51 -24.33
N LYS A 417 12.55 -22.11 -25.21
CA LYS A 417 13.02 -20.72 -25.37
C LYS A 417 11.95 -19.75 -25.87
N ASN A 418 10.89 -20.25 -26.51
CA ASN A 418 9.77 -19.43 -26.95
C ASN A 418 8.67 -19.28 -25.88
N LEU A 419 8.78 -19.99 -24.75
CA LEU A 419 7.71 -20.18 -23.76
C LEU A 419 8.10 -19.66 -22.37
N MET A 420 9.33 -19.94 -21.92
CA MET A 420 10.03 -19.11 -20.93
C MET A 420 10.27 -17.78 -21.54
#